data_AF-A0AAD0X9P7-F1
#
_entry.id   AF-A0AAD0X9P7-F1
#
_cell.length_a   1.000
_cell.length_b   1.000
_cell.length_c   1.000
_cell.angle_alpha   90.00
_cell.angle_beta   90.00
_cell.angle_gamma   90.00
#
_symmetry.space_group_name_H-M   'P 1'
#
loop_
_entity.id
_entity.type
_entity.pdbx_description
1 polymer ?
#
loop_
_entity_poly.entity_id
_entity_poly.type
_entity_poly.pdbx_seq_one_letter_code
_entity_poly.pdbx_strand_id
1 'polypeptide(L)'
;MEINSSNLYNNDILKTNKFENLNSSSLKNVEDKELREVSNNFEAFFINQILETSLKSTSIAGEEAGSDIIKGMYLQSISDSSSGNFGISDMLYNFLSQNNKKEQG
;
A
#
# COMPACT_ATOMS: atom_id res chain seq x y z
N MET A 1 35.17 -3.04 -26.23
CA MET A 1 34.80 -1.77 -25.56
C MET A 1 33.86 -2.18 -24.45
N GLU A 2 34.38 -2.36 -23.24
CA GLU A 2 33.58 -2.76 -22.08
C GLU A 2 32.90 -1.50 -21.54
N ILE A 3 31.56 -1.49 -21.57
CA ILE A 3 30.80 -0.40 -20.97
C ILE A 3 30.84 -0.62 -19.47
N ASN A 4 31.63 0.20 -18.78
CA ASN A 4 31.69 0.24 -17.33
C ASN A 4 30.38 0.83 -16.78
N SER A 5 29.53 -0.03 -16.22
CA SER A 5 28.21 0.28 -15.66
C SER A 5 28.26 0.98 -14.29
N SER A 6 29.45 1.24 -13.72
CA SER A 6 29.58 1.90 -12.42
C SER A 6 29.22 3.40 -12.41
N ASN A 7 28.99 4.02 -13.57
CA ASN A 7 28.68 5.45 -13.70
C ASN A 7 27.21 5.75 -14.10
N LEU A 8 26.30 4.78 -14.00
CA LEU A 8 24.89 4.96 -14.40
C LEU A 8 23.98 5.52 -13.28
N TYR A 9 24.48 5.70 -12.06
CA TYR A 9 23.74 6.32 -10.97
C TYR A 9 23.94 7.85 -11.00
N ASN A 10 23.15 8.51 -11.83
CA ASN A 10 23.14 9.97 -11.90
C ASN A 10 22.28 10.56 -10.76
N ASN A 11 22.88 10.79 -9.59
CA ASN A 11 22.24 11.38 -8.41
C ASN A 11 21.67 12.80 -8.66
N ASP A 12 22.04 13.45 -9.77
CA ASP A 12 21.63 14.82 -10.10
C ASP A 12 20.19 14.95 -10.60
N ILE A 13 19.54 13.87 -11.05
CA ILE A 13 18.19 13.96 -11.64
C ILE A 13 17.12 14.16 -10.56
N LEU A 14 17.35 13.68 -9.34
CA LEU A 14 16.35 13.69 -8.27
C LEU A 14 16.70 14.58 -7.08
N LYS A 15 17.94 15.13 -6.99
CA LYS A 15 18.44 16.03 -5.93
C LYS A 15 17.78 15.83 -4.57
N THR A 16 17.68 14.58 -4.13
CA THR A 16 16.97 14.26 -2.90
C THR A 16 17.80 13.30 -2.09
N ASN A 17 18.31 13.80 -0.96
CA ASN A 17 19.02 13.02 0.04
C ASN A 17 18.08 12.04 0.77
N LYS A 18 16.80 11.95 0.36
CA LYS A 18 15.76 11.10 0.94
C LYS A 18 16.08 9.61 0.85
N PHE A 19 16.97 9.22 -0.06
CA PHE A 19 17.35 7.82 -0.26
C PHE A 19 18.74 7.47 0.30
N GLU A 20 19.56 8.45 0.70
CA GLU A 20 20.93 8.20 1.17
C GLU A 20 21.00 7.57 2.57
N ASN A 21 19.91 7.63 3.34
CA ASN A 21 19.83 7.05 4.68
C ASN A 21 18.99 5.76 4.76
N LEU A 22 18.58 5.20 3.62
CA LEU A 22 17.88 3.91 3.58
C LEU A 22 18.91 2.76 3.70
N ASN A 23 19.49 2.62 4.88
CA ASN A 23 20.30 1.45 5.22
C ASN A 23 19.39 0.31 5.70
N SER A 24 19.77 -0.95 5.43
CA SER A 24 19.02 -2.15 5.86
C SER A 24 18.73 -2.13 7.38
N SER A 25 19.61 -1.54 8.18
CA SER A 25 19.41 -1.31 9.62
C SER A 25 18.27 -0.33 9.98
N SER A 26 17.93 0.63 9.11
CA SER A 26 16.74 1.49 9.26
C SER A 26 15.46 0.73 8.94
N LEU A 27 15.53 -0.25 8.04
CA LEU A 27 14.44 -1.17 7.68
C LEU A 27 14.23 -2.29 8.71
N LYS A 28 15.28 -2.69 9.46
CA LYS A 28 15.18 -3.65 10.58
C LYS A 28 14.28 -3.17 11.72
N ASN A 29 14.07 -1.85 11.82
CA ASN A 29 13.23 -1.20 12.82
C ASN A 29 12.02 -0.48 12.19
N VAL A 30 11.72 -0.68 10.90
CA VAL A 30 10.39 -0.37 10.35
C VAL A 30 9.46 -1.32 11.08
N GLU A 31 8.90 -0.80 12.17
CA GLU A 31 8.21 -1.54 13.20
C GLU A 31 7.21 -2.51 12.57
N ASP A 32 7.04 -3.69 13.15
CA ASP A 32 5.93 -4.61 12.83
C ASP A 32 4.60 -3.83 12.69
N LYS A 33 4.46 -2.74 13.45
CA LYS A 33 3.37 -1.78 13.37
C LYS A 33 3.23 -1.06 12.02
N GLU A 34 4.29 -0.44 11.49
CA GLU A 34 4.23 0.27 10.20
C GLU A 34 3.97 -0.72 9.05
N LEU A 35 4.63 -1.88 9.08
CA LEU A 35 4.39 -2.92 8.08
C LEU A 35 2.96 -3.47 8.15
N ARG A 36 2.43 -3.61 9.37
CA ARG A 36 1.03 -3.99 9.58
C ARG A 36 0.07 -2.93 9.11
N GLU A 37 0.34 -1.66 9.40
CA GLU A 37 -0.46 -0.52 8.96
C GLU A 37 -0.54 -0.44 7.44
N VAL A 38 0.59 -0.56 6.74
CA VAL A 38 0.62 -0.61 5.27
C VAL A 38 -0.18 -1.79 4.73
N SER A 39 -0.06 -2.96 5.38
CA SER A 39 -0.80 -4.16 4.97
C SER A 39 -2.31 -4.02 5.17
N ASN A 40 -2.73 -3.40 6.27
CA ASN A 40 -4.12 -3.06 6.56
C ASN A 40 -4.66 -2.03 5.56
N ASN A 41 -3.90 -0.96 5.28
CA ASN A 41 -4.28 0.07 4.30
C ASN A 41 -4.43 -0.52 2.89
N PHE A 42 -3.57 -1.46 2.52
CA PHE A 42 -3.71 -2.20 1.26
C PHE A 42 -4.99 -3.02 1.22
N GLU A 43 -5.33 -3.74 2.29
CA GLU A 43 -6.57 -4.52 2.37
C GLU A 43 -7.80 -3.60 2.27
N ALA A 44 -7.81 -2.45 2.94
CA ALA A 44 -8.87 -1.46 2.83
C ALA A 44 -9.05 -0.97 1.38
N PHE A 45 -7.96 -0.56 0.74
CA PHE A 45 -7.99 -0.14 -0.67
C PHE A 45 -8.52 -1.25 -1.59
N PHE A 46 -8.07 -2.48 -1.39
CA PHE A 46 -8.48 -3.61 -2.19
C PHE A 46 -9.98 -3.93 -2.02
N ILE A 47 -10.47 -3.92 -0.78
CA ILE A 47 -11.91 -4.07 -0.49
C ILE A 47 -12.70 -2.95 -1.15
N ASN A 48 -12.25 -1.69 -1.05
CA ASN A 48 -12.93 -0.58 -1.68
C ASN A 48 -13.04 -0.78 -3.20
N GLN A 49 -11.95 -1.21 -3.85
CA GLN A 49 -11.97 -1.44 -5.30
C GLN A 49 -12.94 -2.55 -5.72
N ILE A 50 -13.03 -3.62 -4.90
CA ILE A 50 -14.02 -4.68 -5.11
C ILE A 50 -15.43 -4.10 -4.96
N LEU A 51 -15.70 -3.39 -3.86
CA LEU A 51 -17.01 -2.83 -3.58
C LEU A 51 -17.46 -1.83 -4.66
N GLU A 52 -16.57 -0.94 -5.10
CA GLU A 52 -16.84 0.00 -6.19
C GLU A 52 -17.23 -0.73 -7.47
N THR A 53 -16.51 -1.81 -7.80
CA THR A 53 -16.80 -2.62 -8.99
C THR A 53 -18.12 -3.37 -8.84
N SER A 54 -18.34 -4.04 -7.71
CA SER A 54 -19.53 -4.84 -7.43
C SER A 54 -20.80 -3.99 -7.37
N LEU A 55 -20.71 -2.78 -6.82
CA LEU A 55 -21.85 -1.90 -6.62
C LEU A 55 -21.97 -0.82 -7.69
N LYS A 56 -21.20 -0.90 -8.79
CA LYS A 56 -21.15 0.12 -9.84
C LYS A 56 -22.54 0.55 -10.33
N SER A 57 -23.42 -0.40 -10.60
CA SER A 57 -24.80 -0.17 -11.08
C SER A 57 -25.84 0.03 -9.97
N THR A 58 -25.44 0.01 -8.69
CA THR A 58 -26.37 0.13 -7.56
C THR A 58 -26.47 1.58 -7.09
N SER A 59 -27.70 2.06 -6.93
CA SER A 59 -28.04 3.38 -6.39
C SER A 59 -28.15 3.35 -4.86
N ILE A 60 -27.09 2.89 -4.18
CA ILE A 60 -27.07 2.77 -2.71
C ILE A 60 -27.09 4.15 -2.00
N ALA A 61 -26.73 5.22 -2.71
CA ALA A 61 -26.67 6.60 -2.22
C ALA A 61 -27.63 7.55 -2.96
N GLY A 62 -28.62 7.01 -3.68
CA GLY A 62 -29.52 7.79 -4.54
C GLY A 62 -28.97 8.03 -5.94
N GLU A 63 -29.75 8.73 -6.78
CA GLU A 63 -29.41 9.05 -8.18
C GLU A 63 -29.16 10.55 -8.41
N GLU A 64 -29.23 11.35 -7.34
CA GLU A 64 -29.12 12.81 -7.42
C GLU A 64 -27.67 13.30 -7.56
N ALA A 65 -27.50 14.59 -7.87
CA ALA A 65 -26.19 15.22 -7.93
C ALA A 65 -25.49 15.11 -6.56
N GLY A 66 -24.31 14.46 -6.53
CA GLY A 66 -23.54 14.19 -5.32
C GLY A 66 -23.73 12.79 -4.73
N SER A 67 -24.66 11.98 -5.27
CA SER A 67 -24.81 10.57 -4.89
C SER A 67 -23.53 9.76 -5.05
N ASP A 68 -22.76 10.00 -6.13
CA ASP A 68 -21.45 9.37 -6.35
C ASP A 68 -20.43 9.72 -5.26
N ILE A 69 -20.47 10.95 -4.74
CA ILE A 69 -19.58 11.38 -3.65
C ILE A 69 -19.95 10.63 -2.36
N ILE A 70 -21.25 10.61 -2.03
CA ILE A 70 -21.75 9.91 -0.84
C ILE A 70 -21.47 8.41 -0.92
N LYS A 71 -21.67 7.81 -2.11
CA LYS A 71 -21.35 6.42 -2.38
C LYS A 71 -19.86 6.15 -2.15
N GLY A 72 -18.98 6.97 -2.73
CA GLY A 72 -17.53 6.84 -2.53
C GLY A 72 -17.14 6.92 -1.04
N MET A 73 -17.68 7.90 -0.31
CA MET A 73 -17.44 8.03 1.13
C MET A 73 -17.95 6.83 1.92
N TYR A 74 -19.13 6.31 1.57
CA TYR A 74 -19.71 5.14 2.22
C TYR A 74 -18.87 3.89 1.98
N LEU A 75 -18.48 3.62 0.73
CA LEU A 75 -17.64 2.46 0.40
C LEU A 75 -16.27 2.54 1.06
N GLN A 76 -15.66 3.73 1.09
CA GLN A 76 -14.40 3.95 1.80
C GLN A 76 -14.54 3.66 3.30
N SER A 77 -15.59 4.19 3.96
CA SER A 77 -15.84 3.94 5.38
C SER A 77 -16.04 2.46 5.69
N ILE A 78 -16.78 1.73 4.85
CA ILE A 78 -16.98 0.28 5.02
C ILE A 78 -15.64 -0.44 4.87
N SER A 79 -14.85 -0.06 3.88
CA SER A 79 -13.56 -0.69 3.57
C SER A 79 -12.53 -0.49 4.68
N ASP A 80 -12.43 0.74 5.20
CA ASP A 80 -11.54 1.08 6.31
C ASP A 80 -11.93 0.31 7.59
N SER A 81 -13.23 0.24 7.89
CA SER A 81 -13.73 -0.53 9.05
C SER A 81 -13.56 -2.05 8.92
N SER A 82 -13.46 -2.53 7.68
CA SER A 82 -13.31 -3.95 7.34
C SER A 82 -11.85 -4.40 7.24
N SER A 83 -10.92 -3.43 7.20
CA SER A 83 -9.48 -3.70 7.16
C SER A 83 -9.04 -4.56 8.34
N GLY A 84 -8.16 -5.54 8.09
CA GLY A 84 -7.68 -6.49 9.09
C GLY A 84 -8.55 -7.73 9.25
N ASN A 85 -9.76 -7.78 8.70
CA ASN A 85 -10.71 -8.88 8.92
C ASN A 85 -10.80 -9.90 7.77
N PHE A 86 -10.30 -9.55 6.57
CA PHE A 86 -10.40 -10.41 5.38
C PHE A 86 -9.15 -11.29 5.16
N GLY A 87 -8.11 -11.14 5.99
CA GLY A 87 -6.88 -11.95 5.98
C GLY A 87 -5.90 -11.61 4.84
N ILE A 88 -6.21 -10.63 3.99
CA ILE A 88 -5.32 -10.15 2.93
C ILE A 88 -4.16 -9.36 3.54
N SER A 89 -4.46 -8.56 4.57
CA SER A 89 -3.43 -7.85 5.35
C SER A 89 -2.46 -8.84 5.99
N ASP A 90 -2.95 -9.93 6.57
CA ASP A 90 -2.11 -10.99 7.16
C ASP A 90 -1.23 -11.67 6.11
N MET A 91 -1.79 -12.00 4.95
CA MET A 91 -1.04 -12.61 3.86
C MET A 91 0.10 -11.71 3.38
N LEU A 92 -0.20 -10.44 3.13
CA LEU A 92 0.79 -9.46 2.68
C LEU A 92 1.85 -9.21 3.75
N TYR A 93 1.44 -9.01 5.00
CA TYR A 93 2.34 -8.85 6.13
C TYR A 93 3.28 -10.05 6.28
N ASN A 94 2.75 -11.27 6.23
CA ASN A 94 3.56 -12.48 6.33
C ASN A 94 4.53 -12.62 5.16
N PHE A 95 4.11 -12.29 3.94
CA PHE A 95 4.97 -12.32 2.77
C PHE A 95 6.13 -11.32 2.91
N LEU A 96 5.82 -10.07 3.24
CA LEU A 96 6.83 -9.01 3.36
C LEU A 96 7.77 -9.24 4.54
N SER A 97 7.24 -9.63 5.71
CA SER A 97 8.06 -9.94 6.88
C SER A 97 8.97 -11.14 6.70
N GLN A 98 8.53 -12.18 5.96
CA GLN A 98 9.39 -13.31 5.62
C GLN A 98 10.52 -12.94 4.66
N ASN A 99 10.26 -12.08 3.68
CA ASN A 99 11.29 -11.58 2.76
C ASN A 99 12.30 -10.67 3.48
N ASN A 100 11.83 -9.79 4.38
CA ASN A 100 12.70 -8.98 5.24
C ASN A 100 13.58 -9.81 6.18
N LYS A 101 13.16 -11.04 6.55
CA LYS A 101 13.98 -11.98 7.34
C LYS A 101 15.02 -12.71 6.50
N LYS A 102 14.73 -13.01 5.23
CA LYS A 102 15.65 -13.71 4.32
C LYS A 102 16.86 -12.87 3.92
N GLU A 103 16.74 -11.55 3.87
CA GLU A 103 17.87 -10.64 3.60
C GLU A 103 18.83 -10.46 4.79
N GLN A 104 18.52 -11.05 5.95
CA GLN A 104 19.35 -10.98 7.17
C GLN A 104 20.13 -12.27 7.47
N GLY A 105 20.01 -13.29 6.60
CA GLY A 105 20.70 -14.58 6.70
C GLY A 105 21.89 -14.69 5.75
#